data_AF-A0A251VNX2-F1
#
_entry.id   AF-A0A251VNX2-F1
#
_cell.length_a   1.000
_cell.length_b   1.000
_cell.length_c   1.000
_cell.angle_alpha   90.00
_cell.angle_beta   90.00
_cell.angle_gamma   90.00
#
_symmetry.space_group_name_H-M   'P 1'
#
loop_
_entity.id
_entity.type
_entity.pdbx_description
1 polymer ?
#
loop_
_entity_poly.entity_id
_entity_poly.type
_entity_poly.pdbx_seq_one_letter_code
_entity_poly.pdbx_strand_id
1 'polypeptide(L)' 'MLISLLQQIEPRSKVELPFWLASELHLRQAASVTVPPCFNKKTREEIGADGAHVDLTRCSYFYQLGCKIVQS' A
#
# COMPACT_ATOMS: atom_id res chain seq x y z
N MET A 1 2.02 26.85 -17.22
CA MET A 1 1.09 26.55 -16.13
C MET A 1 1.87 25.85 -15.04
N LEU A 2 2.61 26.65 -14.27
CA LEU A 2 2.25 26.92 -12.88
C LEU A 2 2.37 25.64 -12.05
N ILE A 3 3.61 25.37 -11.65
CA ILE A 3 3.98 24.69 -10.40
C ILE A 3 3.54 25.61 -9.23
N SER A 4 2.30 26.10 -9.30
CA SER A 4 1.62 26.72 -8.19
C SER A 4 1.30 25.58 -7.25
N LEU A 5 1.75 25.75 -6.01
CA LEU A 5 1.58 24.86 -4.85
C LEU A 5 2.78 23.95 -4.62
N LEU A 6 3.89 24.56 -4.19
CA LEU A 6 4.56 24.05 -2.98
C LEU A 6 3.53 24.08 -1.83
N GLN A 7 2.55 23.19 -1.85
CA GLN A 7 1.85 22.82 -0.63
C GLN A 7 2.90 22.12 0.22
N GLN A 8 3.39 22.81 1.25
CA GLN A 8 4.09 22.12 2.32
C GLN A 8 3.11 21.10 2.90
N ILE A 9 3.38 19.83 2.65
CA ILE A 9 2.67 18.74 3.33
C ILE A 9 3.14 18.79 4.78
N GLU A 10 2.19 18.88 5.71
CA GLU A 10 2.53 18.86 7.13
C GLU A 10 3.26 17.54 7.47
N PRO A 11 4.32 17.57 8.29
CA PRO A 11 5.00 16.36 8.72
C PRO A 11 4.00 15.35 9.29
N ARG A 12 4.18 14.07 8.94
CA ARG A 12 3.32 12.95 9.38
C ARG A 12 1.87 12.99 8.86
N SER A 13 1.58 13.79 7.82
CA SER A 13 0.32 13.67 7.09
C SER A 13 0.12 12.23 6.57
N LYS A 14 -1.09 11.70 6.74
CA LYS A 14 -1.50 10.44 6.11
C LYS A 14 -2.06 10.75 4.73
N VAL A 15 -1.42 10.21 3.70
CA VAL A 15 -1.80 10.43 2.30
C VAL A 15 -1.87 9.09 1.58
N GLU A 16 -2.83 8.96 0.67
CA GLU A 16 -2.91 7.82 -0.24
C GLU A 16 -2.05 8.11 -1.47
N LEU A 17 -1.14 7.20 -1.79
CA LEU A 17 -0.21 7.34 -2.91
C LEU A 17 -0.17 6.06 -3.73
N PRO A 18 0.07 6.16 -5.05
CA PRO A 18 0.44 5.01 -5.85
C PRO A 18 1.68 4.30 -5.28
N PHE A 19 1.70 2.96 -5.33
CA PHE A 19 2.79 2.16 -4.77
C PHE A 19 4.18 2.58 -5.28
N TRP A 20 4.32 2.87 -6.58
CA TRP A 20 5.60 3.25 -7.18
C TRP A 20 6.17 4.51 -6.53
N LEU A 21 5.33 5.49 -6.18
CA LEU A 21 5.77 6.72 -5.54
C LEU A 21 6.02 6.52 -4.05
N ALA A 22 5.13 5.78 -3.37
CA ALA A 22 5.31 5.46 -1.96
C ALA A 22 6.62 4.70 -1.71
N SER A 23 6.96 3.75 -2.58
CA SER A 23 8.20 2.97 -2.54
C SER A 23 9.44 3.86 -2.74
N GLU A 24 9.45 4.73 -3.75
CA GLU A 24 10.54 5.69 -3.98
C GLU A 24 10.75 6.64 -2.80
N LEU A 25 9.67 7.15 -2.21
CA LEU A 25 9.74 8.01 -1.03
C LEU A 25 10.22 7.26 0.21
N HIS A 26 9.84 5.99 0.36
CA HIS A 26 10.30 5.14 1.46
C HIS A 26 11.81 4.90 1.39
N LEU A 27 12.34 4.54 0.21
CA LEU A 27 13.77 4.36 -0.02
C LEU A 27 14.60 5.61 0.30
N ARG A 28 14.02 6.78 0.05
CA ARG A 28 14.63 8.09 0.37
C ARG A 28 14.43 8.52 1.83
N GLN A 29 13.81 7.68 2.67
CA GLN A 29 13.47 7.98 4.07
C GLN A 29 12.56 9.20 4.23
N ALA A 30 11.80 9.56 3.18
CA ALA A 30 10.90 10.71 3.18
C ALA A 30 9.48 10.37 3.65
N ALA A 31 9.11 9.10 3.63
CA ALA A 31 7.80 8.62 4.08
C ALA A 31 7.89 7.23 4.73
N SER A 32 6.94 6.94 5.62
CA SER A 32 6.69 5.59 6.12
C SER A 32 5.48 5.00 5.39
N VAL A 33 5.60 3.74 4.96
CA VAL A 33 4.54 3.03 4.24
C VAL A 33 3.80 2.13 5.21
N THR A 34 2.48 2.25 5.23
CA THR A 34 1.61 1.33 5.97
C THR A 34 1.13 0.21 5.06
N VAL A 35 0.97 -0.98 5.63
CA VAL A 35 0.41 -2.13 4.90
C VAL A 35 -1.03 -1.79 4.44
N PRO A 36 -1.36 -1.97 3.15
CA PRO A 36 -2.69 -1.69 2.64
C PRO A 36 -3.79 -2.49 3.35
N PRO A 37 -5.01 -1.94 3.51
CA PRO A 37 -6.10 -2.59 4.23
C PRO A 37 -6.53 -3.96 3.71
N CYS A 38 -6.20 -4.31 2.46
CA CYS A 38 -6.46 -5.62 1.88
C CYS A 38 -5.65 -6.75 2.53
N PHE A 39 -4.52 -6.46 3.19
CA PHE A 39 -3.72 -7.44 3.94
C PHE A 39 -4.07 -7.44 5.44
N ASN A 40 -5.36 -7.38 5.76
CA ASN A 40 -5.82 -7.39 7.14
C ASN A 40 -5.88 -8.80 7.75
N LYS A 41 -6.03 -8.85 9.09
CA LYS A 41 -6.11 -10.11 9.85
C LYS A 41 -7.22 -11.04 9.33
N LYS A 42 -8.40 -10.50 9.01
CA LYS A 42 -9.53 -11.27 8.48
C LYS A 42 -9.17 -11.97 7.17
N THR A 43 -8.56 -11.25 6.23
CA THR A 43 -8.13 -11.80 4.93
C THR A 43 -7.10 -12.91 5.12
N ARG A 44 -6.18 -12.76 6.09
CA ARG A 44 -5.22 -13.81 6.45
C ARG A 44 -5.90 -15.05 7.03
N GLU A 45 -6.90 -14.88 7.89
CA GLU A 45 -7.68 -16.00 8.46
C GLU A 45 -8.51 -16.71 7.39
N GLU A 46 -9.16 -15.97 6.49
CA GLU A 46 -9.90 -16.51 5.33
C GLU A 46 -8.99 -17.38 4.46
N ILE A 47 -7.80 -16.87 4.09
CA ILE A 47 -6.81 -17.60 3.29
C ILE A 47 -6.29 -18.85 4.03
N GLY A 48 -6.07 -18.74 5.34
CA GLY A 48 -5.59 -19.85 6.17
C GLY A 48 -6.63 -20.96 6.38
N ALA A 49 -7.92 -20.64 6.31
CA ALA A 49 -9.00 -21.61 6.38
C ALA A 49 -9.20 -22.35 5.05
N ASP A 50 -9.39 -21.61 3.96
CA ASP A 50 -9.44 -22.15 2.60
C ASP A 50 -9.14 -21.06 1.56
N GLY A 51 -7.90 -21.04 1.08
CA GLY A 51 -7.43 -20.06 0.10
C GLY A 51 -8.15 -20.10 -1.25
N ALA A 52 -8.81 -21.20 -1.62
CA ALA A 52 -9.51 -21.32 -2.90
C ALA A 52 -10.86 -20.59 -2.91
N HIS A 53 -11.45 -20.33 -1.74
CA HIS A 53 -12.76 -19.71 -1.58
C HIS A 53 -12.71 -18.24 -1.15
N VAL A 54 -11.53 -17.65 -1.06
CA VAL A 54 -11.37 -16.23 -0.70
C VAL A 54 -11.67 -15.35 -1.91
N ASP A 55 -12.63 -14.43 -1.75
CA ASP A 55 -12.90 -13.40 -2.75
C ASP A 55 -11.77 -12.36 -2.78
N LEU A 56 -10.83 -12.55 -3.71
CA LEU A 56 -9.74 -11.62 -3.99
C LEU A 56 -10.12 -10.51 -4.96
N THR A 57 -11.36 -10.46 -5.49
CA THR A 57 -11.78 -9.34 -6.35
C THR A 57 -11.77 -8.01 -5.59
N ARG A 58 -11.88 -8.05 -4.25
CA ARG A 58 -11.64 -6.92 -3.35
C ARG A 58 -10.24 -6.29 -3.46
N CYS A 59 -9.28 -7.01 -4.04
CA CYS A 59 -7.94 -6.53 -4.35
C CYS A 59 -7.37 -7.27 -5.56
N SER A 60 -7.64 -6.76 -6.77
CA SER A 60 -7.31 -7.43 -8.04
C SER A 60 -5.83 -7.78 -8.24
N TYR A 61 -4.93 -7.16 -7.49
CA TYR A 61 -3.48 -7.41 -7.54
C TYR A 61 -2.91 -7.93 -6.22
N PHE A 62 -3.72 -8.59 -5.39
CA PHE A 62 -3.37 -9.01 -4.03
C PHE A 62 -1.99 -9.66 -3.93
N TYR A 63 -1.73 -10.71 -4.72
CA TYR A 63 -0.44 -11.42 -4.68
C TYR A 63 0.71 -10.57 -5.21
N GLN A 64 0.54 -9.90 -6.35
CA GLN A 64 1.59 -9.08 -6.95
C GLN A 64 1.99 -7.91 -6.06
N LEU A 65 1.01 -7.24 -5.44
CA LEU A 65 1.24 -6.16 -4.48
C LEU A 65 1.91 -6.69 -3.21
N GLY A 66 1.45 -7.83 -2.69
CA GLY A 66 2.03 -8.47 -1.50
C GLY A 66 3.51 -8.80 -1.68
N CYS A 67 3.88 -9.38 -2.83
CA CYS A 67 5.28 -9.64 -3.17
C CYS A 67 6.12 -8.36 -3.18
N LYS A 68 5.60 -7.27 -3.75
CA LYS A 68 6.32 -5.98 -3.80
C LYS A 68 6.52 -5.37 -2.42
N ILE A 69 5.53 -5.44 -1.54
CA ILE A 69 5.60 -4.89 -0.18
C ILE A 69 6.64 -5.62 0.68
N VAL A 70 6.77 -6.94 0.53
CA VAL A 70 7.77 -7.73 1.29
C VAL A 70 9.21 -7.44 0.84
N GLN A 71 9.39 -6.96 -0.40
CA GLN A 71 10.69 -6.69 -1.02
C GLN A 71 11.13 -5.22 -0.94
N SER A 72 10.25 -4.32 -0.50
CA SER A 72 10.44 -2.86 -0.49
C SER A 72 10.87 -2.28 0.84
#